data_AF-A0A2E0L4P2-F1
#
_entry.id   AF-A0A2E0L4P2-F1
#
_cell.length_a   1.000
_cell.length_b   1.000
_cell.length_c   1.000
_cell.angle_alpha   90.00
_cell.angle_beta   90.00
_cell.angle_gamma   90.00
#
_symmetry.space_group_name_H-M   'P 1'
#
loop_
_entity.id
_entity.type
_entity.pdbx_description
1 polymer ?
#
loop_
_entity_poly.entity_id
_entity_poly.type
_entity_poly.pdbx_seq_one_letter_code
_entity_poly.pdbx_strand_id
1 'polypeptide(L)'
;MRCPHWGQAYSTPGTPKSCTPLGGFSMRRTAFWFVIGLATLGLAVGLVSAQSTGAEILVNRDGVNVRLFPAIGAEVLGFVDAGWRAPATGRSPDNQWIRIDFNGEEGWIGFPVINLFGDINALPVADPRSIPYGGFEAPRSGISSASSPVSGKLQLSGLRVRGGPSRAYPVLANAPRYTIFSLTGRTINNAWIQVNFEGTLGWVATQYVEIQNGASILELPVDGVVADQAAISDATAEDYEATLRFLLDRVDLAQPSLDAIRGIWTTIALGDLATCGPFPARPTDYNIPNPLFAAYFPTLDPIQRLFNDAMANIRTSIDLWLEVCQQPQPQRGVVGQATVTGALEAVNLADQQVAELRQRLNELLPPALEIGPDQCLFTYQGASDVLPVIGFNQIVRSTFEPSTPVVGFCFDANAGQTLRFEFLQVSGNATPRMSVTLFDNPTAFIANGLAVAGEDYLSVGPIIINTTGRYLLIISHDDDFLNEPLTSDFALLISDVTGATVAGPTLFIDPNTGDVTRTDPFVPPVATPLPGIPTPVVVCPSLTLTCEFLVTCEFAQACLAAGNTSLDPDGNGIPCPNLCPGG
;
A
#
# COMPACT_ATOMS: atom_id res chain seq x y z
N MET A 1 49.21 -39.81 -19.98
CA MET A 1 48.83 -40.10 -21.39
C MET A 1 47.53 -39.35 -21.65
N ARG A 2 47.56 -38.26 -22.43
CA ARG A 2 46.97 -38.16 -23.79
C ARG A 2 45.46 -38.54 -23.80
N CYS A 3 44.53 -37.58 -23.77
CA CYS A 3 44.01 -36.76 -24.91
C CYS A 3 42.89 -37.47 -25.71
N PRO A 4 41.95 -36.78 -26.40
CA PRO A 4 41.75 -35.33 -26.55
C PRO A 4 40.26 -34.88 -26.33
N HIS A 5 39.91 -33.73 -26.93
CA HIS A 5 38.77 -32.84 -26.68
C HIS A 5 38.32 -32.26 -28.07
N TRP A 6 37.08 -31.76 -28.22
CA TRP A 6 36.58 -30.76 -29.22
C TRP A 6 36.07 -31.15 -30.65
N GLY A 7 35.17 -30.29 -31.18
CA GLY A 7 34.56 -30.23 -32.54
C GLY A 7 33.03 -30.38 -32.52
N GLN A 8 32.12 -29.42 -32.78
CA GLN A 8 31.92 -28.44 -33.88
C GLN A 8 31.86 -29.07 -35.30
N ALA A 9 30.99 -28.71 -36.26
CA ALA A 9 29.76 -27.86 -36.32
C ALA A 9 29.06 -28.03 -37.73
N TYR A 10 28.00 -27.23 -38.03
CA TYR A 10 27.44 -26.85 -39.36
C TYR A 10 26.42 -27.71 -40.18
N SER A 11 25.17 -27.21 -40.20
CA SER A 11 24.29 -26.82 -41.35
C SER A 11 23.86 -27.75 -42.53
N THR A 12 22.53 -27.98 -42.63
CA THR A 12 21.62 -27.91 -43.84
C THR A 12 21.88 -28.75 -45.11
N PRO A 13 20.97 -28.79 -46.13
CA PRO A 13 19.50 -28.88 -46.15
C PRO A 13 18.97 -30.02 -47.10
N GLY A 14 17.64 -30.21 -47.21
CA GLY A 14 17.03 -30.81 -48.43
C GLY A 14 15.74 -31.63 -48.23
N THR A 15 14.66 -31.25 -48.91
CA THR A 15 13.46 -32.09 -49.16
C THR A 15 13.48 -32.59 -50.62
N PRO A 16 12.77 -33.69 -50.95
CA PRO A 16 11.58 -33.50 -51.81
C PRO A 16 10.42 -34.54 -51.69
N LYS A 17 9.20 -34.00 -51.81
CA LYS A 17 8.00 -34.42 -52.61
C LYS A 17 7.58 -35.90 -52.82
N SER A 18 6.23 -36.03 -52.90
CA SER A 18 5.38 -37.05 -53.55
C SER A 18 4.88 -38.23 -52.66
N CYS A 19 3.67 -38.80 -52.82
CA CYS A 19 2.48 -38.39 -53.62
C CYS A 19 1.15 -38.98 -53.07
N THR A 20 0.01 -38.67 -53.71
CA THR A 20 -1.36 -39.18 -53.38
C THR A 20 -1.74 -40.45 -54.17
N PRO A 21 -2.85 -41.12 -53.78
CA PRO A 21 -4.07 -40.98 -54.60
C PRO A 21 -5.39 -40.78 -53.79
N LEU A 22 -6.49 -40.52 -54.52
CA LEU A 22 -7.82 -40.12 -54.03
C LEU A 22 -8.91 -41.20 -54.27
N GLY A 23 -10.01 -41.10 -53.51
CA GLY A 23 -11.30 -41.78 -53.76
C GLY A 23 -11.85 -42.48 -52.50
N GLY A 24 -13.05 -42.22 -51.96
CA GLY A 24 -14.13 -41.31 -52.36
C GLY A 24 -15.43 -42.08 -52.67
N PHE A 25 -16.43 -42.03 -51.76
CA PHE A 25 -17.86 -42.18 -52.04
C PHE A 25 -18.70 -41.79 -50.81
N SER A 26 -20.00 -41.52 -50.97
CA SER A 26 -20.80 -40.72 -50.03
C SER A 26 -22.07 -41.38 -49.45
N MET A 27 -22.45 -40.86 -48.27
CA MET A 27 -23.82 -40.70 -47.74
C MET A 27 -24.70 -41.87 -47.23
N ARG A 28 -25.31 -41.56 -46.06
CA ARG A 28 -26.63 -42.00 -45.51
C ARG A 28 -26.72 -43.48 -45.05
N ARG A 29 -27.08 -43.77 -43.78
CA ARG A 29 -28.32 -43.32 -43.11
C ARG A 29 -28.36 -43.65 -41.57
N THR A 30 -28.90 -42.71 -40.78
CA THR A 30 -29.73 -42.87 -39.55
C THR A 30 -29.33 -43.75 -38.34
N ALA A 31 -29.21 -43.09 -37.16
CA ALA A 31 -29.67 -43.49 -35.81
C ALA A 31 -29.05 -44.75 -35.15
N PHE A 32 -28.81 -44.90 -33.83
CA PHE A 32 -28.98 -44.12 -32.58
C PHE A 32 -28.12 -44.88 -31.51
N TRP A 33 -27.59 -44.37 -30.39
CA TRP A 33 -27.41 -43.03 -29.80
C TRP A 33 -26.47 -43.16 -28.56
N PHE A 34 -25.55 -42.22 -28.29
CA PHE A 34 -24.82 -42.02 -26.99
C PHE A 34 -23.87 -43.17 -26.52
N VAL A 35 -22.71 -42.99 -25.85
CA VAL A 35 -21.87 -41.86 -25.37
C VAL A 35 -20.40 -42.24 -25.60
N ILE A 36 -19.51 -41.27 -25.89
CA ILE A 36 -18.06 -41.18 -25.56
C ILE A 36 -17.43 -40.23 -26.58
N GLY A 37 -17.00 -39.06 -26.11
CA GLY A 37 -16.31 -38.05 -26.93
C GLY A 37 -15.63 -37.03 -26.02
N LEU A 38 -14.36 -36.74 -26.30
CA LEU A 38 -13.48 -35.82 -25.58
C LEU A 38 -13.14 -36.22 -24.12
N ALA A 39 -12.42 -37.33 -23.99
CA ALA A 39 -11.60 -37.64 -22.81
C ALA A 39 -10.08 -37.59 -23.15
N THR A 40 -9.61 -36.49 -23.75
CA THR A 40 -8.17 -36.11 -23.83
C THR A 40 -8.03 -34.62 -24.15
N LEU A 41 -8.14 -33.77 -23.14
CA LEU A 41 -7.48 -32.46 -23.13
C LEU A 41 -6.70 -32.37 -21.81
N GLY A 42 -5.45 -31.93 -21.88
CA GLY A 42 -4.46 -32.24 -20.84
C GLY A 42 -4.79 -31.67 -19.45
N LEU A 43 -4.70 -32.51 -18.42
CA LEU A 43 -4.55 -32.05 -17.05
C LEU A 43 -3.19 -31.34 -16.92
N ALA A 44 -3.21 -30.01 -16.94
CA ALA A 44 -2.18 -29.19 -16.32
C ALA A 44 -2.72 -28.66 -14.99
N VAL A 45 -2.98 -29.56 -14.05
CA VAL A 45 -3.24 -29.17 -12.65
C VAL A 45 -1.90 -28.72 -12.09
N GLY A 46 -1.69 -27.41 -12.04
CA GLY A 46 -0.62 -26.82 -11.26
C GLY A 46 -0.86 -27.11 -9.79
N LEU A 47 -0.26 -28.20 -9.29
CA LEU A 47 -0.17 -28.46 -7.86
C LEU A 47 0.74 -27.40 -7.24
N VAL A 48 0.13 -26.32 -6.76
CA VAL A 48 0.78 -25.44 -5.77
C VAL A 48 0.93 -26.26 -4.50
N SER A 49 2.09 -26.91 -4.35
CA SER A 49 2.49 -27.47 -3.07
C SER A 49 2.74 -26.30 -2.12
N ALA A 50 1.96 -26.20 -1.05
CA ALA A 50 2.35 -25.40 0.10
C ALA A 50 3.71 -25.93 0.59
N GLN A 51 4.77 -25.11 0.51
CA GLN A 51 6.06 -25.45 1.09
C GLN A 51 5.95 -25.43 2.62
N SER A 52 5.67 -26.58 3.22
CA SER A 52 5.92 -26.77 4.66
C SER A 52 7.43 -26.62 4.89
N THR A 53 7.84 -25.66 5.71
CA THR A 53 9.25 -25.42 6.06
C THR A 53 9.80 -26.46 7.04
N GLY A 54 9.76 -27.74 6.63
CA GLY A 54 10.64 -28.84 7.04
C GLY A 54 10.67 -29.29 8.51
N ALA A 55 10.02 -28.58 9.43
CA ALA A 55 10.19 -28.81 10.86
C ALA A 55 9.01 -29.56 11.52
N GLU A 56 9.33 -30.55 12.35
CA GLU A 56 8.37 -31.38 13.09
C GLU A 56 8.76 -31.42 14.58
N ILE A 57 7.77 -31.36 15.48
CA ILE A 57 7.98 -31.61 16.91
C ILE A 57 7.64 -33.03 17.30
N LEU A 58 8.31 -33.54 18.34
CA LEU A 58 8.03 -34.80 19.02
C LEU A 58 7.99 -34.56 20.53
N VAL A 59 6.83 -34.76 21.14
CA VAL A 59 6.63 -34.58 22.59
C VAL A 59 7.44 -35.61 23.38
N ASN A 60 8.20 -35.14 24.38
CA ASN A 60 9.24 -35.94 25.07
C ASN A 60 8.80 -36.55 26.42
N ARG A 61 7.57 -36.28 26.87
CA ARG A 61 6.98 -36.77 28.14
C ARG A 61 5.46 -36.72 28.11
N ASP A 62 4.82 -37.43 29.01
CA ASP A 62 3.36 -37.46 29.13
C ASP A 62 2.78 -36.18 29.77
N GLY A 63 1.50 -35.88 29.51
CA GLY A 63 0.77 -34.78 30.12
C GLY A 63 1.28 -33.37 29.77
N VAL A 64 1.81 -33.16 28.56
CA VAL A 64 2.32 -31.86 28.11
C VAL A 64 1.17 -30.93 27.71
N ASN A 65 1.06 -29.79 28.40
CA ASN A 65 0.06 -28.77 28.10
C ASN A 65 0.31 -28.10 26.73
N VAL A 66 -0.71 -28.11 25.88
CA VAL A 66 -0.82 -27.22 24.72
C VAL A 66 -1.56 -25.96 25.14
N ARG A 67 -1.02 -24.79 24.81
CA ARG A 67 -1.53 -23.49 25.28
C ARG A 67 -2.00 -22.58 24.16
N LEU A 68 -2.88 -21.64 24.48
CA LEU A 68 -3.46 -20.69 23.53
C LEU A 68 -2.42 -19.68 22.98
N PHE A 69 -1.42 -19.28 23.78
CA PHE A 69 -0.35 -18.35 23.38
C PHE A 69 0.95 -18.66 24.15
N PRO A 70 2.13 -18.17 23.72
CA PRO A 70 3.42 -18.60 24.29
C PRO A 70 3.71 -17.94 25.65
N ALA A 71 3.06 -18.45 26.70
CA ALA A 71 3.30 -18.08 28.09
C ALA A 71 2.91 -19.20 29.06
N ILE A 72 3.63 -19.35 30.17
CA ILE A 72 3.36 -20.38 31.19
C ILE A 72 1.99 -20.17 31.88
N GLY A 73 1.51 -18.92 31.93
CA GLY A 73 0.17 -18.56 32.43
C GLY A 73 -0.95 -18.59 31.39
N ALA A 74 -0.68 -18.94 30.13
CA ALA A 74 -1.69 -18.97 29.07
C ALA A 74 -2.71 -20.10 29.28
N GLU A 75 -3.94 -19.89 28.81
CA GLU A 75 -5.02 -20.88 28.80
C GLU A 75 -4.53 -22.21 28.18
N VAL A 76 -4.84 -23.33 28.84
CA VAL A 76 -4.50 -24.68 28.36
C VAL A 76 -5.63 -25.16 27.44
N LEU A 77 -5.31 -25.36 26.17
CA LEU A 77 -6.24 -25.90 25.17
C LEU A 77 -6.45 -27.42 25.32
N GLY A 78 -5.43 -28.11 25.84
CA GLY A 78 -5.45 -29.54 26.06
C GLY A 78 -4.09 -30.06 26.48
N PHE A 79 -3.94 -31.38 26.50
CA PHE A 79 -2.68 -32.06 26.79
C PHE A 79 -2.37 -33.11 25.72
N VAL A 80 -1.08 -33.39 25.54
CA VAL A 80 -0.52 -34.39 24.62
C VAL A 80 0.54 -35.22 25.35
N ASP A 81 0.66 -36.49 24.97
CA ASP A 81 1.53 -37.46 25.64
C ASP A 81 2.83 -37.74 24.87
N ALA A 82 3.75 -38.48 25.49
CA ALA A 82 5.04 -38.81 24.89
C ALA A 82 4.86 -39.55 23.55
N GLY A 83 5.63 -39.16 22.55
CA GLY A 83 5.51 -39.73 21.21
C GLY A 83 4.54 -39.01 20.27
N TRP A 84 3.73 -38.06 20.77
CA TRP A 84 2.89 -37.22 19.93
C TRP A 84 3.73 -36.32 19.02
N ARG A 85 3.28 -36.15 17.77
CA ARG A 85 3.98 -35.38 16.71
C ARG A 85 3.06 -34.39 16.03
N ALA A 86 3.63 -33.26 15.62
CA ALA A 86 2.98 -32.29 14.74
C ALA A 86 4.00 -31.48 13.93
N PRO A 87 3.63 -30.98 12.74
CA PRO A 87 4.40 -29.96 12.04
C PRO A 87 4.54 -28.70 12.91
N ALA A 88 5.74 -28.14 12.97
CA ALA A 88 5.97 -26.83 13.56
C ALA A 88 5.59 -25.74 12.55
N THR A 89 4.73 -24.80 12.96
CA THR A 89 4.19 -23.75 12.08
C THR A 89 4.73 -22.35 12.42
N GLY A 90 5.53 -22.21 13.48
CA GLY A 90 6.11 -20.95 13.91
C GLY A 90 6.81 -21.08 15.26
N ARG A 91 7.43 -19.99 15.71
CA ARG A 91 8.13 -19.87 17.00
C ARG A 91 7.83 -18.56 17.72
N SER A 92 8.06 -18.53 19.03
CA SER A 92 8.07 -17.28 19.79
C SER A 92 9.38 -16.51 19.56
N PRO A 93 9.42 -15.17 19.77
CA PRO A 93 10.63 -14.37 19.55
C PRO A 93 11.85 -14.83 20.36
N ASP A 94 11.60 -15.36 21.57
CA ASP A 94 12.58 -15.87 22.53
C ASP A 94 12.97 -17.34 22.32
N ASN A 95 12.46 -17.99 21.27
CA ASN A 95 12.61 -19.42 20.97
C ASN A 95 12.15 -20.38 22.09
N GLN A 96 11.43 -19.92 23.11
CA GLN A 96 10.98 -20.77 24.22
C GLN A 96 9.74 -21.59 23.89
N TRP A 97 9.03 -21.28 22.79
CA TRP A 97 7.79 -21.94 22.40
C TRP A 97 7.73 -22.20 20.89
N ILE A 98 7.11 -23.32 20.51
CA ILE A 98 6.80 -23.68 19.14
C ILE A 98 5.29 -23.64 18.93
N ARG A 99 4.86 -23.07 17.80
CA ARG A 99 3.47 -23.05 17.33
C ARG A 99 3.17 -24.31 16.52
N ILE A 100 1.98 -24.84 16.72
CA ILE A 100 1.40 -26.00 16.02
C ILE A 100 -0.06 -25.71 15.63
N ASP A 101 -0.60 -26.51 14.72
CA ASP A 101 -2.05 -26.71 14.65
C ASP A 101 -2.47 -27.74 15.71
N PHE A 102 -3.41 -27.38 16.59
CA PHE A 102 -3.96 -28.24 17.63
C PHE A 102 -5.48 -28.31 17.49
N ASN A 103 -5.98 -29.41 16.91
CA ASN A 103 -7.40 -29.63 16.63
C ASN A 103 -8.07 -28.51 15.80
N GLY A 104 -7.30 -27.76 15.01
CA GLY A 104 -7.81 -26.67 14.19
C GLY A 104 -7.79 -25.27 14.81
N GLU A 105 -7.24 -25.10 16.01
CA GLU A 105 -6.84 -23.81 16.57
C GLU A 105 -5.32 -23.78 16.75
N GLU A 106 -4.71 -22.60 16.69
CA GLU A 106 -3.28 -22.46 16.97
C GLU A 106 -2.95 -22.85 18.41
N GLY A 107 -2.02 -23.78 18.57
CA GLY A 107 -1.52 -24.25 19.85
C GLY A 107 -0.04 -23.95 20.04
N TRP A 108 0.36 -23.75 21.30
CA TRP A 108 1.74 -23.45 21.69
C TRP A 108 2.26 -24.46 22.71
N ILE A 109 3.41 -25.05 22.41
CA ILE A 109 4.09 -26.00 23.30
C ILE A 109 5.49 -25.46 23.64
N GLY A 110 5.88 -25.56 24.91
CA GLY A 110 7.19 -25.09 25.38
C GLY A 110 8.32 -25.97 24.85
N PHE A 111 9.41 -25.34 24.40
CA PHE A 111 10.58 -26.02 23.84
C PHE A 111 11.19 -27.11 24.76
N PRO A 112 11.26 -26.96 26.10
CA PRO A 112 11.86 -27.98 26.98
C PRO A 112 11.15 -29.34 27.03
N VAL A 113 9.91 -29.44 26.54
CA VAL A 113 9.08 -30.66 26.60
C VAL A 113 8.85 -31.32 25.23
N ILE A 114 9.59 -30.89 24.22
CA ILE A 114 9.62 -31.46 22.87
C ILE A 114 11.06 -31.78 22.44
N ASN A 115 11.18 -32.56 21.38
CA ASN A 115 12.35 -32.58 20.50
C ASN A 115 11.91 -31.96 19.16
N LEU A 116 12.66 -30.99 18.64
CA LEU A 116 12.42 -30.39 17.33
C LEU A 116 13.33 -31.08 16.29
N PHE A 117 12.74 -31.56 15.20
CA PHE A 117 13.44 -32.01 14.00
C PHE A 117 13.35 -30.91 12.94
N GLY A 118 14.49 -30.39 12.48
CA GLY A 118 14.56 -29.25 11.56
C GLY A 118 15.32 -28.05 12.17
N ASP A 119 15.49 -26.98 11.40
CA ASP A 119 16.08 -25.73 11.89
C ASP A 119 14.97 -24.84 12.48
N ILE A 120 15.11 -24.47 13.76
CA ILE A 120 14.20 -23.52 14.42
C ILE A 120 14.23 -22.14 13.76
N ASN A 121 15.35 -21.72 13.18
CA ASN A 121 15.48 -20.39 12.59
C ASN A 121 14.72 -20.27 11.25
N ALA A 122 14.42 -21.40 10.60
CA ALA A 122 13.56 -21.48 9.42
C ALA A 122 12.05 -21.39 9.77
N LEU A 123 11.68 -21.41 11.05
CA LEU A 123 10.31 -21.15 11.48
C LEU A 123 10.05 -19.64 11.63
N PRO A 124 8.93 -19.13 11.12
CA PRO A 124 8.57 -17.73 11.26
C PRO A 124 8.31 -17.39 12.74
N VAL A 125 8.75 -16.21 13.16
CA VAL A 125 8.31 -15.61 14.44
C VAL A 125 6.85 -15.21 14.25
N ALA A 126 5.97 -15.75 15.09
CA ALA A 126 4.52 -15.67 14.83
C ALA A 126 3.69 -15.65 16.13
N ASP A 127 4.12 -14.91 17.14
CA ASP A 127 3.34 -14.74 18.39
C ASP A 127 2.03 -13.97 18.10
N PRO A 128 0.85 -14.58 18.31
CA PRO A 128 -0.44 -13.97 17.96
C PRO A 128 -0.78 -12.72 18.80
N ARG A 129 0.01 -12.43 19.84
CA ARG A 129 -0.15 -11.23 20.68
C ARG A 129 0.47 -9.98 20.08
N SER A 130 1.43 -10.14 19.16
CA SER A 130 2.25 -9.03 18.64
C SER A 130 2.44 -9.05 17.12
N ILE A 131 2.01 -10.09 16.41
CA ILE A 131 2.17 -10.22 14.96
C ILE A 131 0.80 -10.58 14.35
N PRO A 132 0.31 -9.85 13.32
CA PRO A 132 -0.95 -10.18 12.66
C PRO A 132 -0.86 -11.54 11.95
N TYR A 133 -2.00 -12.22 11.76
CA TYR A 133 -2.03 -13.44 10.97
C TYR A 133 -1.52 -13.17 9.55
N GLY A 134 -0.62 -14.01 9.02
CA GLY A 134 0.09 -13.76 7.75
C GLY A 134 1.40 -12.98 7.86
N GLY A 135 1.69 -12.35 9.02
CA GLY A 135 2.90 -11.54 9.24
C GLY A 135 2.78 -10.11 8.68
N PHE A 136 3.79 -9.28 8.92
CA PHE A 136 3.78 -7.87 8.51
C PHE A 136 3.92 -7.65 7.00
N GLU A 137 4.57 -8.58 6.28
CA GLU A 137 4.73 -8.55 4.82
C GLU A 137 3.42 -8.86 4.05
N ALA A 138 2.49 -9.59 4.69
CA ALA A 138 1.23 -10.00 4.09
C ALA A 138 0.13 -10.12 5.17
N PRO A 139 -0.23 -9.02 5.84
CA PRO A 139 -1.12 -9.04 6.99
C PRO A 139 -2.53 -9.44 6.54
N ARG A 140 -3.05 -10.55 7.02
CA ARG A 140 -4.41 -11.05 6.74
C ARG A 140 -5.42 -10.51 7.76
N SER A 141 -5.13 -9.34 8.32
CA SER A 141 -5.97 -8.57 9.24
C SER A 141 -5.43 -7.14 9.38
N GLY A 142 -6.31 -6.15 9.47
CA GLY A 142 -5.96 -4.74 9.52
C GLY A 142 -6.98 -3.88 8.78
N ILE A 143 -6.55 -2.77 8.18
CA ILE A 143 -7.45 -1.93 7.37
C ILE A 143 -7.53 -2.50 5.96
N SER A 144 -8.73 -2.61 5.39
CA SER A 144 -8.89 -3.00 3.99
C SER A 144 -10.19 -2.50 3.35
N SER A 145 -10.08 -2.14 2.08
CA SER A 145 -11.18 -1.88 1.15
C SER A 145 -11.75 -3.15 0.50
N ALA A 146 -11.17 -4.33 0.75
CA ALA A 146 -11.55 -5.58 0.11
C ALA A 146 -13.02 -5.97 0.34
N SER A 147 -13.72 -6.30 -0.74
CA SER A 147 -15.13 -6.68 -0.73
C SER A 147 -15.36 -7.97 -1.51
N SER A 148 -16.39 -8.70 -1.10
CA SER A 148 -16.79 -10.02 -1.59
C SER A 148 -18.31 -10.09 -1.76
N PRO A 149 -18.81 -10.76 -2.81
CA PRO A 149 -20.25 -10.99 -3.00
C PRO A 149 -20.84 -11.98 -1.98
N VAL A 150 -19.99 -12.78 -1.32
CA VAL A 150 -20.38 -13.66 -0.22
C VAL A 150 -20.52 -12.81 1.04
N SER A 151 -21.67 -12.91 1.70
CA SER A 151 -21.94 -12.18 2.95
C SER A 151 -22.42 -13.12 4.05
N GLY A 152 -22.18 -12.73 5.30
CA GLY A 152 -22.57 -13.48 6.48
C GLY A 152 -23.19 -12.58 7.53
N LYS A 153 -24.13 -13.10 8.31
CA LYS A 153 -24.91 -12.33 9.29
C LYS A 153 -24.79 -12.93 10.70
N LEU A 154 -24.66 -12.07 11.71
CA LEU A 154 -24.79 -12.47 13.12
C LEU A 154 -26.26 -12.59 13.52
N GLN A 155 -26.66 -13.73 14.12
CA GLN A 155 -28.06 -13.92 14.52
C GLN A 155 -28.34 -13.60 15.99
N LEU A 156 -27.62 -14.21 16.94
CA LEU A 156 -28.05 -14.23 18.35
C LEU A 156 -27.29 -13.25 19.26
N SER A 157 -26.03 -12.96 18.95
CA SER A 157 -25.15 -12.13 19.79
C SER A 157 -24.21 -11.28 18.94
N GLY A 158 -23.58 -10.29 19.55
CA GLY A 158 -22.38 -9.67 18.97
C GLY A 158 -21.20 -10.65 18.97
N LEU A 159 -20.18 -10.33 18.19
CA LEU A 159 -18.99 -11.16 17.99
C LEU A 159 -17.72 -10.30 17.88
N ARG A 160 -16.61 -10.84 18.41
CA ARG A 160 -15.30 -10.20 18.36
C ARG A 160 -14.60 -10.51 17.04
N VAL A 161 -14.30 -9.49 16.26
CA VAL A 161 -13.42 -9.55 15.08
C VAL A 161 -11.97 -9.48 15.57
N ARG A 162 -11.11 -10.41 15.14
CA ARG A 162 -9.74 -10.58 15.67
C ARG A 162 -8.65 -10.44 14.62
N GLY A 163 -7.43 -10.17 15.06
CA GLY A 163 -6.21 -10.13 14.22
C GLY A 163 -5.74 -11.46 13.64
N GLY A 164 -6.52 -12.53 13.81
CA GLY A 164 -6.19 -13.87 13.33
C GLY A 164 -7.16 -14.94 13.81
N PRO A 165 -7.09 -16.15 13.24
CA PRO A 165 -8.05 -17.25 13.46
C PRO A 165 -7.78 -18.03 14.75
N SER A 166 -7.69 -17.31 15.88
CA SER A 166 -7.61 -17.90 17.22
C SER A 166 -8.10 -16.89 18.27
N ARG A 167 -8.53 -17.40 19.43
CA ARG A 167 -8.82 -16.59 20.61
C ARG A 167 -7.58 -15.88 21.18
N ALA A 168 -6.38 -16.28 20.76
CA ALA A 168 -5.09 -15.70 21.13
C ALA A 168 -4.87 -14.29 20.54
N TYR A 169 -5.40 -14.03 19.34
CA TYR A 169 -5.21 -12.77 18.64
C TYR A 169 -5.97 -11.60 19.28
N PRO A 170 -5.43 -10.36 19.22
CA PRO A 170 -6.13 -9.17 19.69
C PRO A 170 -7.49 -9.00 19.02
N VAL A 171 -8.42 -8.38 19.73
CA VAL A 171 -9.73 -7.99 19.21
C VAL A 171 -9.57 -6.66 18.49
N LEU A 172 -9.83 -6.64 17.19
CA LEU A 172 -9.77 -5.43 16.36
C LEU A 172 -11.09 -4.65 16.41
N ALA A 173 -12.22 -5.36 16.43
CA ALA A 173 -13.54 -4.75 16.50
C ALA A 173 -14.56 -5.63 17.23
N ASN A 174 -15.66 -5.03 17.70
CA ASN A 174 -16.80 -5.72 18.31
C ASN A 174 -18.03 -5.51 17.43
N ALA A 175 -18.35 -6.50 16.60
CA ALA A 175 -19.52 -6.46 15.73
C ALA A 175 -20.79 -6.73 16.55
N PRO A 176 -21.83 -5.88 16.52
CA PRO A 176 -23.09 -6.11 17.24
C PRO A 176 -23.93 -7.24 16.62
N ARG A 177 -24.93 -7.74 17.36
CA ARG A 177 -25.92 -8.68 16.82
C ARG A 177 -26.59 -8.10 15.56
N TYR A 178 -26.94 -8.95 14.60
CA TYR A 178 -27.52 -8.59 13.29
C TYR A 178 -26.59 -7.84 12.33
N THR A 179 -25.32 -7.60 12.66
CA THR A 179 -24.32 -7.14 11.68
C THR A 179 -24.24 -8.12 10.49
N ILE A 180 -24.14 -7.55 9.29
CA ILE A 180 -23.83 -8.25 8.05
C ILE A 180 -22.39 -7.89 7.68
N PHE A 181 -21.59 -8.91 7.36
CA PHE A 181 -20.21 -8.81 6.92
C PHE A 181 -20.09 -9.14 5.44
N SER A 182 -19.06 -8.58 4.79
CA SER A 182 -18.51 -9.21 3.59
C SER A 182 -17.52 -10.31 4.00
N LEU A 183 -17.68 -11.53 3.47
CA LEU A 183 -16.82 -12.67 3.79
C LEU A 183 -15.71 -12.79 2.76
N THR A 184 -14.47 -12.55 3.16
CA THR A 184 -13.30 -12.45 2.26
C THR A 184 -12.40 -13.68 2.29
N GLY A 185 -12.61 -14.61 3.24
CA GLY A 185 -11.69 -15.72 3.46
C GLY A 185 -12.15 -16.76 4.48
N ARG A 186 -11.40 -17.85 4.57
CA ARG A 186 -11.60 -18.92 5.57
C ARG A 186 -10.30 -19.60 5.96
N THR A 187 -10.25 -20.22 7.13
CA THR A 187 -9.20 -21.20 7.44
C THR A 187 -9.42 -22.51 6.69
N ILE A 188 -8.35 -23.30 6.51
CA ILE A 188 -8.38 -24.61 5.84
C ILE A 188 -9.48 -25.54 6.38
N ASN A 189 -9.69 -25.51 7.70
CA ASN A 189 -10.66 -26.31 8.46
C ASN A 189 -12.06 -25.68 8.60
N ASN A 190 -12.29 -24.49 8.03
CA ASN A 190 -13.53 -23.71 8.14
C ASN A 190 -13.93 -23.27 9.56
N ALA A 191 -13.06 -23.39 10.57
CA ALA A 191 -13.36 -22.97 11.94
C ALA A 191 -13.49 -21.44 12.09
N TRP A 192 -12.74 -20.70 11.26
CA TRP A 192 -12.78 -19.24 11.20
C TRP A 192 -12.98 -18.76 9.76
N ILE A 193 -13.66 -17.62 9.65
CA ILE A 193 -13.82 -16.86 8.41
C ILE A 193 -13.22 -15.47 8.58
N GLN A 194 -12.62 -14.98 7.51
CA GLN A 194 -12.16 -13.62 7.40
C GLN A 194 -13.34 -12.75 6.93
N VAL A 195 -13.51 -11.61 7.58
CA VAL A 195 -14.57 -10.63 7.34
C VAL A 195 -13.95 -9.27 7.10
N ASN A 196 -14.53 -8.50 6.20
CA ASN A 196 -14.43 -7.04 6.25
C ASN A 196 -15.63 -6.49 7.02
N PHE A 197 -15.35 -5.81 8.13
CA PHE A 197 -16.33 -5.13 8.98
C PHE A 197 -15.94 -3.65 9.09
N GLU A 198 -16.73 -2.76 8.48
CA GLU A 198 -16.53 -1.30 8.55
C GLU A 198 -15.11 -0.85 8.15
N GLY A 199 -14.49 -1.52 7.16
CA GLY A 199 -13.11 -1.27 6.72
C GLY A 199 -12.04 -2.01 7.52
N THR A 200 -12.43 -2.73 8.57
CA THR A 200 -11.53 -3.60 9.36
C THR A 200 -11.61 -5.04 8.84
N LEU A 201 -10.54 -5.49 8.21
CA LEU A 201 -10.31 -6.90 7.88
C LEU A 201 -9.89 -7.67 9.13
N GLY A 202 -10.58 -8.76 9.44
CA GLY A 202 -10.21 -9.61 10.57
C GLY A 202 -10.98 -10.93 10.59
N TRP A 203 -10.82 -11.68 11.67
CA TRP A 203 -11.28 -13.06 11.76
C TRP A 203 -12.37 -13.25 12.80
N VAL A 204 -13.39 -14.02 12.45
CA VAL A 204 -14.49 -14.42 13.34
C VAL A 204 -14.75 -15.92 13.27
N ALA A 205 -15.20 -16.52 14.37
CA ALA A 205 -15.49 -17.94 14.42
C ALA A 205 -16.77 -18.28 13.64
N THR A 206 -16.67 -19.20 12.69
CA THR A 206 -17.72 -19.51 11.69
C THR A 206 -19.05 -19.90 12.32
N GLN A 207 -19.03 -20.60 13.46
CA GLN A 207 -20.23 -21.11 14.14
C GLN A 207 -21.25 -20.05 14.57
N TYR A 208 -20.87 -18.76 14.56
CA TYR A 208 -21.74 -17.64 14.92
C TYR A 208 -22.26 -16.84 13.72
N VAL A 209 -21.86 -17.19 12.50
CA VAL A 209 -22.15 -16.43 11.27
C VAL A 209 -23.01 -17.27 10.32
N GLU A 210 -24.20 -16.76 10.00
CA GLU A 210 -25.08 -17.36 9.00
C GLU A 210 -24.76 -16.81 7.61
N ILE A 211 -24.26 -17.67 6.72
CA ILE A 211 -23.93 -17.30 5.33
C ILE A 211 -25.22 -17.04 4.55
N GLN A 212 -25.30 -15.88 3.91
CA GLN A 212 -26.50 -15.39 3.24
C GLN A 212 -26.58 -15.87 1.79
N ASN A 213 -27.77 -15.73 1.19
CA ASN A 213 -28.04 -15.98 -0.24
C ASN A 213 -27.72 -17.41 -0.75
N GLY A 214 -27.51 -18.38 0.14
CA GLY A 214 -27.18 -19.76 -0.22
C GLY A 214 -25.75 -19.97 -0.75
N ALA A 215 -24.87 -18.99 -0.58
CA ALA A 215 -23.45 -19.11 -0.96
C ALA A 215 -22.72 -20.15 -0.10
N SER A 216 -21.72 -20.82 -0.66
CA SER A 216 -20.91 -21.80 0.08
C SER A 216 -19.69 -21.15 0.71
N ILE A 217 -19.41 -21.48 1.98
CA ILE A 217 -18.12 -21.12 2.62
C ILE A 217 -16.92 -21.58 1.80
N LEU A 218 -17.04 -22.70 1.07
CA LEU A 218 -15.94 -23.30 0.32
C LEU A 218 -15.49 -22.47 -0.90
N GLU A 219 -16.31 -21.50 -1.32
CA GLU A 219 -15.99 -20.53 -2.37
C GLU A 219 -15.00 -19.45 -1.89
N LEU A 220 -14.85 -19.29 -0.56
CA LEU A 220 -13.89 -18.34 0.02
C LEU A 220 -12.46 -18.87 -0.07
N PRO A 221 -11.47 -17.99 -0.35
CA PRO A 221 -10.07 -18.38 -0.40
C PRO A 221 -9.57 -18.84 0.97
N VAL A 222 -8.74 -19.88 0.96
CA VAL A 222 -8.03 -20.35 2.16
C VAL A 222 -7.02 -19.29 2.59
N ASP A 223 -6.93 -19.07 3.90
CA ASP A 223 -6.21 -18.00 4.59
C ASP A 223 -6.70 -16.57 4.25
N GLY A 224 -7.70 -16.43 3.39
CA GLY A 224 -8.32 -15.16 3.02
C GLY A 224 -7.49 -14.28 2.10
N VAL A 225 -7.78 -12.98 2.14
CA VAL A 225 -7.06 -11.93 1.42
C VAL A 225 -6.08 -11.20 2.34
N VAL A 226 -5.12 -10.52 1.73
CA VAL A 226 -4.21 -9.60 2.44
C VAL A 226 -4.94 -8.27 2.65
N ALA A 227 -4.73 -7.65 3.81
CA ALA A 227 -5.22 -6.33 4.17
C ALA A 227 -4.39 -5.25 3.46
N ASP A 228 -4.99 -4.08 3.23
CA ASP A 228 -4.33 -2.96 2.57
C ASP A 228 -3.25 -2.36 3.50
N GLN A 229 -3.47 -2.46 4.82
CA GLN A 229 -2.51 -2.14 5.88
C GLN A 229 -2.66 -3.13 7.05
N ALA A 230 -1.58 -3.37 7.80
CA ALA A 230 -1.60 -4.25 8.97
C ALA A 230 -2.49 -3.72 10.10
N ALA A 231 -2.99 -4.62 10.96
CA ALA A 231 -3.58 -4.23 12.23
C ALA A 231 -2.51 -3.58 13.12
N ILE A 232 -2.68 -2.29 13.41
CA ILE A 232 -1.72 -1.41 14.12
C ILE A 232 -1.20 -2.10 15.38
N SER A 233 0.11 -2.36 15.43
CA SER A 233 0.77 -3.08 16.53
C SER A 233 1.89 -2.29 17.22
N ASP A 234 2.41 -1.25 16.59
CA ASP A 234 3.42 -0.38 17.19
C ASP A 234 2.78 0.85 17.83
N ALA A 235 3.57 1.51 18.69
CA ALA A 235 3.16 2.64 19.51
C ALA A 235 4.09 3.82 19.24
N THR A 236 4.13 4.28 17.99
CA THR A 236 4.88 5.47 17.62
C THR A 236 4.14 6.75 18.06
N ALA A 237 4.82 7.90 18.03
CA ALA A 237 4.18 9.19 18.25
C ALA A 237 3.11 9.48 17.16
N GLU A 238 3.31 8.94 15.96
CA GLU A 238 2.39 9.01 14.82
C GLU A 238 1.12 8.18 15.07
N ASP A 239 1.25 6.96 15.60
CA ASP A 239 0.12 6.11 16.00
C ASP A 239 -0.70 6.73 17.15
N TYR A 240 -0.03 7.40 18.09
CA TYR A 240 -0.66 8.15 19.18
C TYR A 240 -1.51 9.29 18.62
N GLU A 241 -0.96 10.12 17.73
CA GLU A 241 -1.69 11.23 17.12
C GLU A 241 -2.83 10.73 16.22
N ALA A 242 -2.57 9.73 15.37
CA ALA A 242 -3.58 9.12 14.51
C ALA A 242 -4.77 8.56 15.33
N THR A 243 -4.49 7.95 16.48
CA THR A 243 -5.53 7.47 17.40
C THR A 243 -6.34 8.62 18.00
N LEU A 244 -5.72 9.74 18.36
CA LEU A 244 -6.42 10.92 18.86
C LEU A 244 -7.30 11.57 17.76
N ARG A 245 -6.78 11.70 16.54
CA ARG A 245 -7.54 12.22 15.38
C ARG A 245 -8.74 11.31 15.08
N PHE A 246 -8.52 10.00 15.02
CA PHE A 246 -9.58 9.01 14.81
C PHE A 246 -10.67 9.07 15.90
N LEU A 247 -10.29 9.23 17.17
CA LEU A 247 -11.26 9.41 18.26
C LEU A 247 -12.08 10.69 18.09
N LEU A 248 -11.47 11.78 17.63
CA LEU A 248 -12.17 13.04 17.36
C LEU A 248 -13.16 12.89 16.19
N ASP A 249 -12.72 12.31 15.06
CA ASP A 249 -13.57 12.03 13.90
C ASP A 249 -14.80 11.17 14.27
N ARG A 250 -14.62 10.20 15.18
CA ARG A 250 -15.73 9.37 15.68
C ARG A 250 -16.67 10.11 16.62
N VAL A 251 -16.18 11.07 17.41
CA VAL A 251 -17.03 11.98 18.18
C VAL A 251 -17.84 12.89 17.25
N ASP A 252 -17.24 13.40 16.18
CA ASP A 252 -17.94 14.16 15.14
C ASP A 252 -19.00 13.33 14.40
N LEU A 253 -18.68 12.07 14.04
CA LEU A 253 -19.64 11.17 13.40
C LEU A 253 -20.80 10.74 14.32
N ALA A 254 -20.57 10.72 15.65
CA ALA A 254 -21.61 10.43 16.63
C ALA A 254 -22.56 11.63 16.88
N GLN A 255 -22.09 12.86 16.68
CA GLN A 255 -22.83 14.09 16.98
C GLN A 255 -24.25 14.15 16.35
N PRO A 256 -24.45 13.86 15.05
CA PRO A 256 -25.79 13.90 14.46
C PRO A 256 -26.76 12.88 15.09
N SER A 257 -26.24 11.78 15.63
CA SER A 257 -27.06 10.74 16.26
C SER A 257 -27.47 11.13 17.68
N LEU A 258 -26.58 11.80 18.41
CA LEU A 258 -26.86 12.44 19.70
C LEU A 258 -27.88 13.57 19.55
N ASP A 259 -27.73 14.42 18.54
CA ASP A 259 -28.68 15.52 18.27
C ASP A 259 -30.06 15.00 17.86
N ALA A 260 -30.12 13.97 17.01
CA ALA A 260 -31.38 13.35 16.60
C ALA A 260 -32.11 12.69 17.78
N ILE A 261 -31.40 11.91 18.62
CA ILE A 261 -32.02 11.22 19.75
C ILE A 261 -32.43 12.20 20.87
N ARG A 262 -31.68 13.31 21.08
CA ARG A 262 -32.11 14.44 21.93
C ARG A 262 -33.44 15.02 21.45
N GLY A 263 -33.58 15.27 20.14
CA GLY A 263 -34.81 15.78 19.54
C GLY A 263 -36.01 14.86 19.78
N ILE A 264 -35.85 13.56 19.51
CA ILE A 264 -36.90 12.53 19.69
C ILE A 264 -37.37 12.45 21.14
N TRP A 265 -36.46 12.40 22.12
CA TRP A 265 -36.87 12.31 23.53
C TRP A 265 -37.47 13.60 24.06
N THR A 266 -37.06 14.76 23.51
CA THR A 266 -37.65 16.05 23.85
C THR A 266 -39.11 16.15 23.40
N THR A 267 -39.46 15.69 22.19
CA THR A 267 -40.86 15.71 21.72
C THR A 267 -41.74 14.73 22.50
N ILE A 268 -41.24 13.52 22.77
CA ILE A 268 -41.93 12.53 23.61
C ILE A 268 -42.17 13.09 25.02
N ALA A 269 -41.19 13.79 25.61
CA ALA A 269 -41.34 14.43 26.93
C ALA A 269 -42.38 15.56 26.95
N LEU A 270 -42.60 16.24 25.83
CA LEU A 270 -43.65 17.26 25.66
C LEU A 270 -45.05 16.67 25.43
N GLY A 271 -45.18 15.33 25.36
CA GLY A 271 -46.45 14.61 25.27
C GLY A 271 -46.83 14.15 23.86
N ASP A 272 -45.94 14.29 22.88
CA ASP A 272 -46.15 13.72 21.54
C ASP A 272 -46.03 12.19 21.55
N LEU A 273 -46.55 11.57 20.47
CA LEU A 273 -46.38 10.14 20.24
C LEU A 273 -44.93 9.85 19.81
N ALA A 274 -44.41 8.69 20.21
CA ALA A 274 -43.13 8.20 19.70
C ALA A 274 -43.23 7.94 18.19
N THR A 275 -42.64 8.82 17.38
CA THR A 275 -42.39 8.55 15.97
C THR A 275 -41.33 7.48 15.87
N CYS A 276 -41.56 6.42 15.09
CA CYS A 276 -40.65 5.28 14.97
C CYS A 276 -39.95 5.26 13.60
N GLY A 277 -38.63 5.33 13.63
CA GLY A 277 -37.77 5.51 12.45
C GLY A 277 -37.77 6.95 11.90
N PRO A 278 -36.84 7.27 10.98
CA PRO A 278 -35.61 6.53 10.69
C PRO A 278 -34.68 6.55 11.93
N PHE A 279 -33.99 5.45 12.19
CA PHE A 279 -33.20 5.31 13.42
C PHE A 279 -31.81 5.95 13.26
N PRO A 280 -31.31 6.76 14.23
CA PRO A 280 -29.94 7.26 14.22
C PRO A 280 -28.90 6.14 14.22
N ALA A 281 -27.68 6.46 13.78
CA ALA A 281 -26.56 5.53 13.86
C ALA A 281 -26.22 5.24 15.33
N ARG A 282 -25.94 3.97 15.65
CA ARG A 282 -25.59 3.54 17.02
C ARG A 282 -24.05 3.51 17.13
N PRO A 283 -23.40 4.49 17.77
CA PRO A 283 -21.95 4.56 17.79
C PRO A 283 -21.37 3.43 18.65
N THR A 284 -20.25 2.85 18.21
CA THR A 284 -19.62 1.70 18.88
C THR A 284 -18.42 2.11 19.73
N ASP A 285 -18.14 1.35 20.78
CA ASP A 285 -16.98 1.55 21.64
C ASP A 285 -15.67 1.35 20.87
N TYR A 286 -14.62 2.04 21.30
CA TYR A 286 -13.27 1.85 20.82
C TYR A 286 -12.38 1.28 21.94
N ASN A 287 -11.57 0.28 21.59
CA ASN A 287 -10.50 -0.20 22.46
C ASN A 287 -9.19 0.17 21.77
N ILE A 288 -8.40 1.03 22.42
CA ILE A 288 -7.08 1.40 21.92
C ILE A 288 -6.20 0.15 21.92
N PRO A 289 -5.39 -0.09 20.86
CA PRO A 289 -4.49 -1.25 20.80
C PRO A 289 -3.60 -1.34 22.03
N ASN A 290 -3.51 -2.54 22.65
CA ASN A 290 -2.76 -2.75 23.89
C ASN A 290 -1.32 -2.19 23.91
N PRO A 291 -0.51 -2.25 22.82
CA PRO A 291 0.83 -1.67 22.81
C PRO A 291 0.81 -0.14 23.00
N LEU A 292 -0.03 0.56 22.23
CA LEU A 292 -0.23 2.00 22.31
C LEU A 292 -0.86 2.40 23.66
N PHE A 293 -1.84 1.63 24.11
CA PHE A 293 -2.50 1.83 25.40
C PHE A 293 -1.54 1.65 26.57
N ALA A 294 -0.58 0.72 26.50
CA ALA A 294 0.44 0.53 27.53
C ALA A 294 1.50 1.65 27.52
N ALA A 295 1.92 2.11 26.33
CA ALA A 295 2.90 3.18 26.17
C ALA A 295 2.39 4.54 26.68
N TYR A 296 1.13 4.87 26.39
CA TYR A 296 0.52 6.17 26.70
C TYR A 296 -0.62 6.06 27.75
N PHE A 297 -0.60 5.01 28.58
CA PHE A 297 -1.68 4.67 29.53
C PHE A 297 -2.23 5.87 30.33
N PRO A 298 -1.41 6.74 30.96
CA PRO A 298 -1.93 7.82 31.80
C PRO A 298 -2.78 8.84 31.03
N THR A 299 -2.55 8.98 29.72
CA THR A 299 -3.26 9.92 28.85
C THR A 299 -4.41 9.23 28.10
N LEU A 300 -4.19 8.02 27.59
CA LEU A 300 -5.16 7.31 26.76
C LEU A 300 -6.26 6.59 27.54
N ASP A 301 -5.99 6.11 28.76
CA ASP A 301 -7.01 5.48 29.62
C ASP A 301 -8.20 6.40 29.98
N PRO A 302 -8.01 7.64 30.48
CA PRO A 302 -9.14 8.52 30.76
C PRO A 302 -9.90 8.92 29.49
N ILE A 303 -9.20 9.08 28.35
CA ILE A 303 -9.83 9.39 27.05
C ILE A 303 -10.67 8.22 26.55
N GLN A 304 -10.15 6.99 26.54
CA GLN A 304 -10.88 5.79 26.11
C GLN A 304 -12.10 5.54 26.98
N ARG A 305 -11.97 5.69 28.31
CA ARG A 305 -13.11 5.52 29.23
C ARG A 305 -14.20 6.55 28.95
N LEU A 306 -13.85 7.84 28.88
CA LEU A 306 -14.80 8.91 28.58
C LEU A 306 -15.46 8.72 27.19
N PHE A 307 -14.71 8.29 26.17
CA PHE A 307 -15.23 7.99 24.83
C PHE A 307 -16.25 6.85 24.88
N ASN A 308 -15.90 5.71 25.50
CA ASN A 308 -16.79 4.55 25.58
C ASN A 308 -18.03 4.83 26.42
N ASP A 309 -17.90 5.59 27.51
CA ASP A 309 -19.05 6.01 28.33
C ASP A 309 -19.99 6.91 27.51
N ALA A 310 -19.45 7.87 26.73
CA ALA A 310 -20.25 8.72 25.84
C ALA A 310 -21.00 7.90 24.78
N MET A 311 -20.32 6.99 24.08
CA MET A 311 -20.94 6.15 23.07
C MET A 311 -21.96 5.17 23.67
N ALA A 312 -21.71 4.66 24.87
CA ALA A 312 -22.66 3.84 25.61
C ALA A 312 -23.93 4.61 26.01
N ASN A 313 -23.81 5.86 26.43
CA ASN A 313 -24.95 6.71 26.76
C ASN A 313 -25.80 7.04 25.52
N ILE A 314 -25.17 7.38 24.38
CA ILE A 314 -25.88 7.57 23.10
C ILE A 314 -26.62 6.28 22.70
N ARG A 315 -25.93 5.13 22.73
CA ARG A 315 -26.57 3.82 22.43
C ARG A 315 -27.72 3.51 23.38
N THR A 316 -27.59 3.77 24.67
CA THR A 316 -28.64 3.50 25.67
C THR A 316 -29.91 4.30 25.36
N SER A 317 -29.76 5.59 25.01
CA SER A 317 -30.91 6.42 24.62
C SER A 317 -31.58 5.96 23.31
N ILE A 318 -30.80 5.49 22.33
CA ILE A 318 -31.33 4.91 21.09
C ILE A 318 -32.02 3.55 21.36
N ASP A 319 -31.44 2.72 22.23
CA ASP A 319 -31.95 1.38 22.56
C ASP A 319 -33.28 1.43 23.32
N LEU A 320 -33.44 2.40 24.23
CA LEU A 320 -34.73 2.67 24.90
C LEU A 320 -35.81 3.08 23.90
N TRP A 321 -35.47 3.86 22.86
CA TRP A 321 -36.45 4.28 21.84
C TRP A 321 -36.78 3.14 20.87
N LEU A 322 -35.79 2.30 20.53
CA LEU A 322 -36.00 1.04 19.82
C LEU A 322 -36.93 0.09 20.58
N GLU A 323 -36.80 0.00 21.91
CA GLU A 323 -37.70 -0.79 22.77
C GLU A 323 -39.12 -0.22 22.76
N VAL A 324 -39.28 1.10 22.96
CA VAL A 324 -40.57 1.79 22.84
C VAL A 324 -41.24 1.50 21.49
N CYS A 325 -40.48 1.50 20.40
CA CYS A 325 -40.99 1.22 19.05
C CYS A 325 -41.31 -0.26 18.78
N GLN A 326 -40.88 -1.20 19.62
CA GLN A 326 -41.20 -2.63 19.49
C GLN A 326 -42.47 -3.05 20.24
N GLN A 327 -42.96 -2.22 21.17
CA GLN A 327 -44.21 -2.50 21.88
C GLN A 327 -45.42 -1.94 21.12
N PRO A 328 -46.61 -2.59 21.22
CA PRO A 328 -47.85 -2.04 20.68
C PRO A 328 -48.11 -0.67 21.32
N GLN A 329 -48.02 0.39 20.51
CA GLN A 329 -48.16 1.77 21.00
C GLN A 329 -49.48 1.91 21.79
N PRO A 330 -49.44 2.23 23.09
CA PRO A 330 -50.67 2.54 23.83
C PRO A 330 -51.25 3.87 23.29
N GLN A 331 -52.43 4.25 23.80
CA GLN A 331 -53.01 5.55 23.47
C GLN A 331 -52.07 6.72 23.85
N ARG A 332 -52.31 7.92 23.29
CA ARG A 332 -51.48 9.13 23.48
C ARG A 332 -50.94 9.30 24.92
N GLY A 333 -49.62 9.48 25.04
CA GLY A 333 -48.95 9.91 26.27
C GLY A 333 -48.46 8.81 27.21
N VAL A 334 -48.14 7.60 26.71
CA VAL A 334 -47.81 6.43 27.56
C VAL A 334 -46.44 5.81 27.21
N VAL A 335 -45.45 6.63 26.83
CA VAL A 335 -44.07 6.24 27.13
C VAL A 335 -43.86 6.49 28.63
N GLY A 336 -43.44 5.45 29.36
CA GLY A 336 -43.34 5.55 30.82
C GLY A 336 -42.41 6.68 31.24
N GLN A 337 -42.83 7.51 32.20
CA GLN A 337 -42.05 8.68 32.64
C GLN A 337 -40.62 8.30 33.03
N ALA A 338 -40.41 7.16 33.70
CA ALA A 338 -39.09 6.63 34.03
C ALA A 338 -38.22 6.34 32.78
N THR A 339 -38.81 5.85 31.70
CA THR A 339 -38.11 5.61 30.42
C THR A 339 -37.69 6.93 29.76
N VAL A 340 -38.59 7.93 29.76
CA VAL A 340 -38.30 9.27 29.23
C VAL A 340 -37.20 9.95 30.05
N THR A 341 -37.28 9.90 31.38
CA THR A 341 -36.26 10.43 32.28
C THR A 341 -34.91 9.77 32.06
N GLY A 342 -34.83 8.44 32.10
CA GLY A 342 -33.56 7.72 31.89
C GLY A 342 -32.93 7.96 30.51
N ALA A 343 -33.75 8.11 29.47
CA ALA A 343 -33.26 8.40 28.12
C ALA A 343 -32.74 9.84 27.97
N LEU A 344 -33.38 10.83 28.61
CA LEU A 344 -32.92 12.21 28.66
C LEU A 344 -31.68 12.37 29.56
N GLU A 345 -31.60 11.64 30.67
CA GLU A 345 -30.40 11.58 31.53
C GLU A 345 -29.19 11.06 30.74
N ALA A 346 -29.36 9.97 29.98
CA ALA A 346 -28.31 9.43 29.10
C ALA A 346 -27.88 10.45 28.03
N VAL A 347 -28.82 11.17 27.41
CA VAL A 347 -28.51 12.22 26.42
C VAL A 347 -27.74 13.38 27.05
N ASN A 348 -28.20 13.91 28.18
CA ASN A 348 -27.55 15.02 28.86
C ASN A 348 -26.13 14.66 29.32
N LEU A 349 -25.90 13.41 29.74
CA LEU A 349 -24.58 12.91 30.10
C LEU A 349 -23.68 12.76 28.86
N ALA A 350 -24.20 12.19 27.76
CA ALA A 350 -23.48 12.10 26.49
C ALA A 350 -23.09 13.49 25.94
N ASP A 351 -23.95 14.50 26.05
CA ASP A 351 -23.66 15.87 25.62
C ASP A 351 -22.46 16.47 26.37
N GLN A 352 -22.41 16.30 27.68
CA GLN A 352 -21.29 16.77 28.52
C GLN A 352 -20.00 16.04 28.15
N GLN A 353 -20.07 14.71 28.02
CA GLN A 353 -18.91 13.87 27.69
C GLN A 353 -18.37 14.15 26.28
N VAL A 354 -19.24 14.36 25.28
CA VAL A 354 -18.85 14.71 23.91
C VAL A 354 -18.17 16.07 23.84
N ALA A 355 -18.69 17.09 24.55
CA ALA A 355 -18.05 18.39 24.64
C ALA A 355 -16.67 18.31 25.32
N GLU A 356 -16.56 17.56 26.42
CA GLU A 356 -15.31 17.33 27.14
C GLU A 356 -14.29 16.54 26.31
N LEU A 357 -14.72 15.53 25.55
CA LEU A 357 -13.87 14.78 24.62
C LEU A 357 -13.29 15.68 23.54
N ARG A 358 -14.12 16.50 22.87
CA ARG A 358 -13.66 17.45 21.85
C ARG A 358 -12.58 18.38 22.41
N GLN A 359 -12.80 18.93 23.60
CA GLN A 359 -11.79 19.80 24.25
C GLN A 359 -10.49 19.03 24.49
N ARG A 360 -10.55 17.90 25.21
CA ARG A 360 -9.36 17.12 25.60
C ARG A 360 -8.59 16.58 24.39
N LEU A 361 -9.27 16.17 23.32
CA LEU A 361 -8.63 15.69 22.09
C LEU A 361 -7.93 16.84 21.35
N ASN A 362 -8.57 18.00 21.23
CA ASN A 362 -7.97 19.19 20.60
C ASN A 362 -6.80 19.78 21.42
N GLU A 363 -6.77 19.58 22.74
CA GLU A 363 -5.61 19.96 23.59
C GLU A 363 -4.41 19.02 23.43
N LEU A 364 -4.62 17.78 22.96
CA LEU A 364 -3.58 16.76 22.77
C LEU A 364 -3.09 16.63 21.32
N LEU A 365 -3.87 17.12 20.36
CA LEU A 365 -3.51 17.13 18.94
C LEU A 365 -2.66 18.36 18.59
N PRO A 366 -1.64 18.23 17.72
CA PRO A 366 -1.01 19.38 17.09
C PRO A 366 -2.03 20.23 16.33
N PRO A 367 -1.82 21.57 16.24
CA PRO A 367 -2.66 22.42 15.41
C PRO A 367 -2.64 21.91 13.96
N ALA A 368 -3.81 21.88 13.32
CA ALA A 368 -3.94 21.39 11.94
C ALA A 368 -3.03 22.18 10.99
N LEU A 369 -2.32 21.46 10.12
CA LEU A 369 -1.46 22.04 9.09
C LEU A 369 -2.34 22.79 8.07
N GLU A 370 -2.34 24.12 8.13
CA GLU A 370 -2.98 24.97 7.12
C GLU A 370 -2.16 24.90 5.81
N ILE A 371 -2.70 24.20 4.81
CA ILE A 371 -2.07 24.06 3.49
C ILE A 371 -2.19 25.40 2.75
N GLY A 372 -1.06 26.03 2.44
CA GLY A 372 -1.01 27.24 1.64
C GLY A 372 -1.41 27.03 0.17
N PRO A 373 -1.72 28.10 -0.58
CA PRO A 373 -2.18 27.99 -1.98
C PRO A 373 -1.15 27.34 -2.92
N ASP A 374 0.15 27.48 -2.60
CA ASP A 374 1.27 26.94 -3.38
C ASP A 374 1.87 25.68 -2.71
N GLN A 375 1.06 24.92 -1.97
CA GLN A 375 1.47 23.71 -1.25
C GLN A 375 0.53 22.52 -1.54
N CYS A 376 1.04 21.32 -1.30
CA CYS A 376 0.29 20.08 -1.35
C CYS A 376 0.55 19.27 -0.08
N LEU A 377 -0.49 18.61 0.45
CA LEU A 377 -0.32 17.60 1.49
C LEU A 377 -0.04 16.26 0.80
N PHE A 378 1.19 15.78 0.89
CA PHE A 378 1.58 14.45 0.45
C PHE A 378 1.48 13.49 1.65
N THR A 379 0.79 12.37 1.47
CA THR A 379 0.66 11.33 2.51
C THR A 379 1.07 9.98 1.95
N TYR A 380 2.01 9.30 2.61
CA TYR A 380 2.49 7.97 2.23
C TYR A 380 2.82 7.12 3.45
N GLN A 381 2.29 5.89 3.49
CA GLN A 381 2.43 4.94 4.62
C GLN A 381 2.01 5.48 6.00
N GLY A 382 1.11 6.48 6.05
CA GLY A 382 0.65 7.14 7.28
C GLY A 382 1.27 8.53 7.46
N ALA A 383 2.56 8.64 7.13
CA ALA A 383 3.31 9.89 7.26
C ALA A 383 2.79 10.94 6.28
N SER A 384 2.66 12.18 6.75
CA SER A 384 2.20 13.31 5.94
C SER A 384 3.19 14.46 6.00
N ASP A 385 3.47 15.06 4.85
CA ASP A 385 4.34 16.23 4.70
C ASP A 385 3.69 17.28 3.77
N VAL A 386 4.03 18.55 3.97
CA VAL A 386 3.50 19.68 3.20
C VAL A 386 4.55 20.16 2.21
N LEU A 387 4.49 19.61 1.00
CA LEU A 387 5.47 19.90 -0.05
C LEU A 387 5.08 21.16 -0.84
N PRO A 388 6.05 21.97 -1.29
CA PRO A 388 5.80 23.08 -2.20
C PRO A 388 5.33 22.58 -3.58
N VAL A 389 4.41 23.30 -4.19
CA VAL A 389 4.00 23.13 -5.60
C VAL A 389 4.89 24.02 -6.46
N ILE A 390 5.52 23.45 -7.50
CA ILE A 390 6.43 24.15 -8.41
C ILE A 390 5.92 24.15 -9.85
N GLY A 391 6.14 25.27 -10.54
CA GLY A 391 5.71 25.47 -11.93
C GLY A 391 6.77 25.08 -12.96
N PHE A 392 6.32 24.92 -14.21
CA PHE A 392 7.21 24.73 -15.35
C PHE A 392 7.96 26.01 -15.70
N ASN A 393 9.18 25.86 -16.24
CA ASN A 393 10.03 26.95 -16.67
C ASN A 393 10.25 27.99 -15.55
N GLN A 394 10.53 27.51 -14.35
CA GLN A 394 10.91 28.29 -13.18
C GLN A 394 12.13 27.63 -12.52
N ILE A 395 13.13 28.45 -12.13
CA ILE A 395 14.30 27.97 -11.39
C ILE A 395 13.90 27.92 -9.91
N VAL A 396 13.88 26.72 -9.34
CA VAL A 396 13.61 26.49 -7.92
C VAL A 396 14.94 26.23 -7.23
N ARG A 397 15.23 26.90 -6.12
CA ARG A 397 16.41 26.61 -5.29
C ARG A 397 16.00 25.87 -4.04
N SER A 398 16.81 24.91 -3.62
CA SER A 398 16.62 24.15 -2.39
C SER A 398 17.96 23.59 -1.90
N THR A 399 17.95 22.93 -0.76
CA THR A 399 19.16 22.54 -0.03
C THR A 399 19.00 21.16 0.58
N PHE A 400 20.04 20.34 0.51
CA PHE A 400 20.17 19.15 1.35
C PHE A 400 20.85 19.52 2.67
N GLU A 401 20.27 19.09 3.78
CA GLU A 401 20.87 19.19 5.12
C GLU A 401 21.10 17.78 5.70
N PRO A 402 21.93 17.61 6.76
CA PRO A 402 22.17 16.29 7.36
C PRO A 402 20.91 15.63 7.95
N SER A 403 19.90 16.43 8.27
CA SER A 403 18.57 16.01 8.74
C SER A 403 17.57 15.73 7.62
N THR A 404 17.83 16.22 6.40
CA THR A 404 16.91 16.16 5.25
C THR A 404 17.65 15.71 3.98
N PRO A 405 18.10 14.44 3.92
CA PRO A 405 18.77 13.87 2.74
C PRO A 405 17.82 13.62 1.56
N VAL A 406 16.53 13.97 1.70
CA VAL A 406 15.48 13.84 0.69
C VAL A 406 14.64 15.11 0.70
N VAL A 407 14.31 15.62 -0.49
CA VAL A 407 13.43 16.79 -0.71
C VAL A 407 12.36 16.43 -1.73
N GLY A 408 11.11 16.80 -1.46
CA GLY A 408 9.96 16.53 -2.32
C GLY A 408 9.28 17.80 -2.85
N PHE A 409 8.74 17.72 -4.07
CA PHE A 409 7.98 18.79 -4.71
C PHE A 409 6.75 18.24 -5.45
N CYS A 410 5.64 18.98 -5.40
CA CYS A 410 4.49 18.71 -6.26
C CYS A 410 4.57 19.52 -7.56
N PHE A 411 4.04 18.98 -8.66
CA PHE A 411 3.78 19.76 -9.87
C PHE A 411 2.54 19.22 -10.59
N ASP A 412 1.82 20.10 -11.29
CA ASP A 412 0.61 19.75 -12.05
C ASP A 412 0.92 19.70 -13.54
N ALA A 413 0.60 18.58 -14.20
CA ALA A 413 0.94 18.34 -15.61
C ALA A 413 -0.26 17.80 -16.41
N ASN A 414 -0.23 18.00 -17.72
CA ASN A 414 -1.28 17.67 -18.67
C ASN A 414 -0.86 16.51 -19.58
N ALA A 415 -1.81 15.61 -19.88
CA ALA A 415 -1.61 14.54 -20.85
C ALA A 415 -1.17 15.09 -22.21
N GLY A 416 -0.10 14.52 -22.77
CA GLY A 416 0.51 14.94 -24.03
C GLY A 416 1.66 15.95 -23.89
N GLN A 417 1.94 16.48 -22.69
CA GLN A 417 3.16 17.26 -22.47
C GLN A 417 4.40 16.35 -22.48
N THR A 418 5.50 16.86 -23.02
CA THR A 418 6.83 16.25 -22.88
C THR A 418 7.65 17.09 -21.91
N LEU A 419 8.01 16.54 -20.75
CA LEU A 419 8.73 17.25 -19.69
C LEU A 419 10.17 16.77 -19.56
N ARG A 420 11.10 17.69 -19.32
CA ARG A 420 12.48 17.42 -18.94
C ARG A 420 12.72 17.98 -17.54
N PHE A 421 13.44 17.24 -16.71
CA PHE A 421 13.82 17.63 -15.37
C PHE A 421 15.34 17.82 -15.32
N GLU A 422 15.79 18.85 -14.62
CA GLU A 422 17.20 19.17 -14.43
C GLU A 422 17.47 19.49 -12.96
N PHE A 423 18.60 18.99 -12.47
CA PHE A 423 19.22 19.33 -11.20
C PHE A 423 20.61 19.87 -11.49
N LEU A 424 20.97 20.95 -10.81
CA LEU A 424 22.30 21.55 -10.83
C LEU A 424 22.75 21.80 -9.39
N GLN A 425 23.80 21.12 -8.96
CA GLN A 425 24.53 21.43 -7.74
C GLN A 425 25.15 22.82 -7.88
N VAL A 426 24.88 23.69 -6.93
CA VAL A 426 25.46 25.04 -6.83
C VAL A 426 26.63 25.04 -5.85
N SER A 427 26.51 24.25 -4.78
CA SER A 427 27.54 24.04 -3.77
C SER A 427 27.36 22.66 -3.11
N GLY A 428 28.42 22.15 -2.47
CA GLY A 428 28.33 20.99 -1.59
C GLY A 428 28.83 19.67 -2.19
N ASN A 429 28.27 18.57 -1.68
CA ASN A 429 28.77 17.21 -1.82
C ASN A 429 27.67 16.17 -2.13
N ALA A 430 26.52 16.59 -2.65
CA ALA A 430 25.41 15.69 -2.92
C ALA A 430 25.62 14.88 -4.20
N THR A 431 25.36 13.58 -4.12
CA THR A 431 25.10 12.69 -5.27
C THR A 431 23.58 12.55 -5.45
N PRO A 432 22.92 13.40 -6.27
CA PRO A 432 21.48 13.38 -6.39
C PRO A 432 20.97 12.18 -7.19
N ARG A 433 19.97 11.50 -6.64
CA ARG A 433 19.02 10.66 -7.38
C ARG A 433 17.72 11.43 -7.49
N MET A 434 17.18 11.53 -8.71
CA MET A 434 15.92 12.21 -9.01
C MET A 434 14.89 11.19 -9.52
N SER A 435 13.73 11.16 -8.87
CA SER A 435 12.62 10.27 -9.17
C SER A 435 11.35 11.07 -9.46
N VAL A 436 10.59 10.69 -10.48
CA VAL A 436 9.29 11.29 -10.82
C VAL A 436 8.21 10.21 -10.76
N THR A 437 7.12 10.47 -10.04
CA THR A 437 6.03 9.51 -9.82
C THR A 437 4.67 10.17 -9.99
N LEU A 438 3.63 9.35 -10.16
CA LEU A 438 2.25 9.82 -9.95
C LEU A 438 2.07 10.24 -8.49
N PHE A 439 1.27 11.28 -8.24
CA PHE A 439 1.00 11.74 -6.87
C PHE A 439 0.15 10.71 -6.09
N ASP A 440 -0.92 10.19 -6.71
CA ASP A 440 -1.81 9.19 -6.11
C ASP A 440 -1.22 7.77 -6.09
N ASN A 441 -0.06 7.56 -6.72
CA ASN A 441 0.68 6.30 -6.67
C ASN A 441 2.20 6.58 -6.68
N PRO A 442 2.78 6.93 -5.53
CA PRO A 442 4.20 7.28 -5.43
C PRO A 442 5.16 6.08 -5.61
N THR A 443 4.64 4.86 -5.79
CA THR A 443 5.47 3.70 -6.18
C THR A 443 5.55 3.51 -7.70
N ALA A 444 4.69 4.19 -8.47
CA ALA A 444 4.70 4.17 -9.92
C ALA A 444 5.67 5.23 -10.48
N PHE A 445 6.97 4.90 -10.44
CA PHE A 445 8.03 5.70 -11.05
C PHE A 445 7.84 5.80 -12.57
N ILE A 446 7.63 7.01 -13.08
CA ILE A 446 7.56 7.31 -14.51
C ILE A 446 8.91 7.79 -15.07
N ALA A 447 9.80 8.25 -14.19
CA ALA A 447 11.18 8.56 -14.52
C ALA A 447 12.08 8.39 -13.28
N ASN A 448 13.33 8.01 -13.51
CA ASN A 448 14.37 7.98 -12.49
C ASN A 448 15.74 8.26 -13.13
N GLY A 449 16.59 9.01 -12.45
CA GLY A 449 17.98 9.24 -12.84
C GLY A 449 18.87 9.39 -11.62
N LEU A 450 20.15 9.08 -11.80
CA LEU A 450 21.18 9.15 -10.77
C LEU A 450 22.37 9.91 -11.34
N ALA A 451 22.87 10.91 -10.61
CA ALA A 451 24.10 11.59 -10.96
C ALA A 451 25.31 10.64 -10.87
N VAL A 452 26.29 10.86 -11.73
CA VAL A 452 27.59 10.22 -11.61
C VAL A 452 28.38 10.95 -10.52
N ALA A 453 29.08 10.21 -9.67
CA ALA A 453 29.88 10.81 -8.60
C ALA A 453 30.93 11.80 -9.17
N GLY A 454 30.86 13.06 -8.72
CA GLY A 454 31.70 14.15 -9.20
C GLY A 454 31.09 15.00 -10.34
N GLU A 455 29.90 14.69 -10.83
CA GLU A 455 29.15 15.53 -11.76
C GLU A 455 28.16 16.43 -11.01
N ASP A 456 28.26 17.75 -11.21
CA ASP A 456 27.35 18.74 -10.61
C ASP A 456 25.97 18.82 -11.28
N TYR A 457 25.73 18.05 -12.35
CA TYR A 457 24.53 18.16 -13.17
C TYR A 457 23.87 16.80 -13.43
N LEU A 458 22.54 16.75 -13.26
CA LEU A 458 21.70 15.60 -13.59
C LEU A 458 20.50 16.05 -14.42
N SER A 459 20.18 15.30 -15.48
CA SER A 459 18.95 15.47 -16.24
C SER A 459 18.18 14.18 -16.39
N VAL A 460 16.86 14.27 -16.27
CA VAL A 460 15.93 13.15 -16.39
C VAL A 460 14.87 13.49 -17.44
N GLY A 461 14.66 12.58 -18.39
CA GLY A 461 13.78 12.75 -19.54
C GLY A 461 14.51 13.15 -20.83
N PRO A 462 13.80 13.66 -21.85
CA PRO A 462 12.39 14.04 -21.80
C PRO A 462 11.42 12.85 -21.64
N ILE A 463 10.38 13.01 -20.83
CA ILE A 463 9.31 12.01 -20.61
C ILE A 463 7.97 12.52 -21.11
N ILE A 464 7.13 11.63 -21.63
CA ILE A 464 5.77 11.96 -22.06
C ILE A 464 4.80 11.74 -20.90
N ILE A 465 4.03 12.78 -20.57
CA ILE A 465 2.97 12.74 -19.56
C ILE A 465 1.73 12.09 -20.17
N ASN A 466 1.33 10.94 -19.65
CA ASN A 466 0.22 10.14 -20.20
C ASN A 466 -1.15 10.51 -19.62
N THR A 467 -1.19 11.16 -18.46
CA THR A 467 -2.43 11.49 -17.71
C THR A 467 -2.36 12.92 -17.19
N THR A 468 -3.45 13.67 -17.29
CA THR A 468 -3.54 14.99 -16.66
C THR A 468 -3.76 14.82 -15.16
N GLY A 469 -2.94 15.47 -14.33
CA GLY A 469 -3.03 15.37 -12.87
C GLY A 469 -1.81 15.92 -12.16
N ARG A 470 -1.77 15.69 -10.84
CA ARG A 470 -0.62 16.04 -9.99
C ARG A 470 0.41 14.92 -10.01
N TYR A 471 1.67 15.33 -9.96
CA TYR A 471 2.85 14.49 -9.93
C TYR A 471 3.74 14.87 -8.76
N LEU A 472 4.59 13.92 -8.36
CA LEU A 472 5.57 14.09 -7.30
C LEU A 472 6.98 13.98 -7.89
N LEU A 473 7.82 14.96 -7.57
CA LEU A 473 9.25 14.96 -7.83
C LEU A 473 9.96 14.73 -6.50
N ILE A 474 10.69 13.63 -6.38
CA ILE A 474 11.50 13.28 -5.21
C ILE A 474 12.97 13.39 -5.60
N ILE A 475 13.77 14.04 -4.78
CA ILE A 475 15.22 14.12 -4.96
C ILE A 475 15.89 13.69 -3.66
N SER A 476 16.79 12.73 -3.74
CA SER A 476 17.47 12.12 -2.60
C SER A 476 18.98 12.09 -2.83
N HIS A 477 19.77 12.22 -1.77
CA HIS A 477 21.19 11.88 -1.81
C HIS A 477 21.37 10.35 -1.83
N ASP A 478 22.20 9.86 -2.74
CA ASP A 478 22.44 8.42 -2.97
C ASP A 478 23.94 8.12 -2.81
N ASP A 479 24.38 7.85 -1.57
CA ASP A 479 25.71 7.33 -1.28
C ASP A 479 25.68 6.40 -0.04
N ASP A 480 26.33 5.23 -0.17
CA ASP A 480 26.51 4.24 0.91
C ASP A 480 27.74 4.55 1.77
N PHE A 481 28.62 5.48 1.35
CA PHE A 481 29.91 5.71 2.00
C PHE A 481 30.36 7.18 1.94
N LEU A 482 30.33 7.92 3.08
CA LEU A 482 31.42 8.82 3.48
C LEU A 482 31.25 9.40 4.89
N ASN A 483 32.31 10.05 5.40
CA ASN A 483 32.46 10.52 6.79
C ASN A 483 32.19 12.03 6.97
N GLU A 484 31.58 12.71 5.99
CA GLU A 484 31.33 14.15 6.03
C GLU A 484 29.83 14.46 6.05
N PRO A 485 29.38 15.52 6.74
CA PRO A 485 27.96 15.88 6.79
C PRO A 485 27.47 16.32 5.39
N LEU A 486 26.27 15.87 5.02
CA LEU A 486 25.60 16.29 3.81
C LEU A 486 25.17 17.76 3.93
N THR A 487 25.77 18.63 3.13
CA THR A 487 25.34 20.03 2.97
C THR A 487 25.53 20.42 1.52
N SER A 488 24.43 20.68 0.79
CA SER A 488 24.50 21.04 -0.63
C SER A 488 23.36 21.98 -1.01
N ASP A 489 23.72 23.11 -1.62
CA ASP A 489 22.76 23.99 -2.30
C ASP A 489 22.58 23.51 -3.74
N PHE A 490 21.34 23.43 -4.22
CA PHE A 490 21.03 23.04 -5.59
C PHE A 490 19.92 23.88 -6.21
N ALA A 491 19.86 23.82 -7.54
CA ALA A 491 18.81 24.40 -8.33
C ALA A 491 18.12 23.33 -9.19
N LEU A 492 16.81 23.49 -9.38
CA LEU A 492 15.96 22.63 -10.18
C LEU A 492 15.31 23.42 -11.30
N LEU A 493 15.05 22.73 -12.41
CA LEU A 493 14.21 23.22 -13.49
C LEU A 493 13.36 22.06 -14.03
N ILE A 494 12.05 22.28 -14.13
CA ILE A 494 11.16 21.45 -14.95
C ILE A 494 10.87 22.23 -16.22
N SER A 495 11.31 21.73 -17.37
CA SER A 495 11.05 22.33 -18.67
C SER A 495 9.96 21.57 -19.42
N ASP A 496 8.93 22.30 -19.86
CA ASP A 496 8.03 21.81 -20.91
C ASP A 496 8.76 21.95 -22.25
N VAL A 497 9.03 20.81 -22.87
CA VAL A 497 9.78 20.68 -24.13
C VAL A 497 8.90 20.10 -25.24
N THR A 498 7.58 20.20 -25.10
CA THR A 498 6.59 19.70 -26.06
C THR A 498 6.81 20.30 -27.45
N GLY A 499 7.23 19.47 -28.41
CA GLY A 499 7.53 19.90 -29.79
C GLY A 499 8.87 20.63 -29.98
N ALA A 500 9.71 20.72 -28.94
CA ALA A 500 11.04 21.31 -29.01
C ALA A 500 12.14 20.23 -29.17
N THR A 501 13.25 20.59 -29.82
CA THR A 501 14.47 19.79 -29.84
C THR A 501 15.47 20.39 -28.86
N VAL A 502 15.75 19.70 -27.75
CA VAL A 502 16.64 20.20 -26.70
C VAL A 502 17.96 19.44 -26.74
N ALA A 503 19.07 20.18 -26.79
CA ALA A 503 20.42 19.64 -26.83
C ALA A 503 21.27 20.32 -25.76
N GLY A 504 22.00 19.53 -24.96
CA GLY A 504 22.81 20.02 -23.85
C GLY A 504 22.00 20.42 -22.61
N PRO A 505 22.67 20.93 -21.55
CA PRO A 505 22.00 21.45 -20.36
C PRO A 505 21.26 22.76 -20.66
N THR A 506 20.06 22.90 -20.10
CA THR A 506 19.27 24.14 -20.14
C THR A 506 19.32 24.91 -18.81
N LEU A 507 19.85 24.31 -17.74
CA LEU A 507 20.16 24.94 -16.45
C LEU A 507 21.67 24.97 -16.21
N PHE A 508 22.26 26.15 -15.90
CA PHE A 508 23.71 26.32 -15.68
C PHE A 508 24.04 27.54 -14.80
N ILE A 509 25.28 27.63 -14.33
CA ILE A 509 25.81 28.82 -13.63
C ILE A 509 26.43 29.77 -14.66
N ASP A 510 26.04 31.05 -14.68
CA ASP A 510 26.68 32.07 -15.52
C ASP A 510 28.13 32.27 -15.03
N PRO A 511 29.15 32.03 -15.87
CA PRO A 511 30.55 32.12 -15.46
C PRO A 511 31.02 33.56 -15.15
N ASN A 512 30.23 34.58 -15.48
CA ASN A 512 30.54 36.00 -15.25
C ASN A 512 29.89 36.55 -13.98
N THR A 513 28.69 36.07 -13.61
CA THR A 513 27.96 36.57 -12.44
C THR A 513 27.93 35.59 -11.27
N GLY A 514 28.10 34.28 -11.53
CA GLY A 514 27.92 33.22 -10.54
C GLY A 514 26.45 32.87 -10.26
N ASP A 515 25.49 33.45 -10.99
CA ASP A 515 24.08 33.17 -10.82
C ASP A 515 23.67 31.89 -11.55
N VAL A 516 22.72 31.15 -10.98
CA VAL A 516 22.03 30.09 -11.72
C VAL A 516 21.08 30.73 -12.72
N THR A 517 21.27 30.41 -13.99
CA THR A 517 20.50 30.91 -15.12
C THR A 517 20.00 29.75 -15.98
N ARG A 518 19.12 30.04 -16.94
CA ARG A 518 18.64 29.05 -17.90
C ARG A 518 18.71 29.55 -19.34
N THR A 519 18.78 28.62 -20.27
CA THR A 519 18.51 28.84 -21.70
C THR A 519 17.13 28.27 -22.04
N ASP A 520 16.33 29.02 -22.80
CA ASP A 520 15.05 28.51 -23.29
C ASP A 520 15.28 27.45 -24.41
N PRO A 521 14.46 26.37 -24.48
CA PRO A 521 14.59 25.35 -25.51
C PRO A 521 14.55 25.91 -26.93
N PHE A 522 15.48 25.48 -27.79
CA PHE A 522 15.46 25.87 -29.20
C PHE A 522 14.30 25.20 -29.94
N VAL A 523 13.26 25.98 -30.23
CA VAL A 523 12.19 25.60 -31.15
C VAL A 523 12.60 26.05 -32.56
N PRO A 524 13.01 25.14 -33.47
CA PRO A 524 13.24 25.53 -34.86
C PRO A 524 11.93 26.07 -35.46
N PRO A 525 11.94 27.24 -36.14
CA PRO A 525 10.74 27.74 -36.78
C PRO A 525 10.26 26.74 -37.83
N VAL A 526 8.96 26.43 -37.82
CA VAL A 526 8.33 25.55 -38.82
C VAL A 526 8.52 26.17 -40.20
N ALA A 527 9.45 25.63 -40.98
CA ALA A 527 9.82 26.18 -42.27
C ALA A 527 8.66 25.99 -43.27
N THR A 528 7.98 27.08 -43.60
CA THR A 528 7.16 27.13 -44.82
C THR A 528 8.09 27.06 -46.03
N PRO A 529 7.89 26.12 -46.97
CA PRO A 529 8.84 25.89 -48.05
C PRO A 529 8.79 27.03 -49.08
N LEU A 530 9.81 27.90 -49.06
CA LEU A 530 10.10 28.83 -50.14
C LEU A 530 11.05 28.15 -51.16
N PRO A 531 10.73 28.17 -52.46
CA PRO A 531 11.54 27.49 -53.46
C PRO A 531 12.78 28.31 -53.84
N GLY A 532 13.98 27.72 -53.72
CA GLY A 532 15.15 28.14 -54.51
C GLY A 532 16.27 28.91 -53.80
N ILE A 533 16.61 28.59 -52.55
CA ILE A 533 17.84 29.07 -51.88
C ILE A 533 18.65 27.84 -51.42
N PRO A 534 19.99 27.82 -51.53
CA PRO A 534 20.81 26.65 -51.19
C PRO A 534 20.83 26.36 -49.68
N THR A 535 21.31 25.15 -49.36
CA THR A 535 21.30 24.51 -48.04
C THR A 535 21.83 25.36 -46.89
N PRO A 536 21.32 25.15 -45.65
CA PRO A 536 21.81 25.87 -44.47
C PRO A 536 23.30 25.60 -44.24
N VAL A 537 24.05 26.64 -43.89
CA VAL A 537 25.47 26.52 -43.57
C VAL A 537 25.62 25.91 -42.18
N VAL A 538 26.05 24.65 -42.13
CA VAL A 538 26.37 23.95 -40.89
C VAL A 538 27.69 24.51 -40.33
N VAL A 539 27.66 24.95 -39.07
CA VAL A 539 28.82 25.52 -38.36
C VAL A 539 29.25 24.57 -37.25
N CYS A 540 30.56 24.42 -37.03
CA CYS A 540 31.07 23.58 -35.94
C CYS A 540 30.66 24.14 -34.56
N PRO A 541 29.98 23.34 -33.71
CA PRO A 541 29.59 23.81 -32.38
C PRO A 541 30.75 23.92 -31.38
N SER A 542 31.80 23.09 -31.51
CA SER A 542 33.04 23.24 -30.73
C SER A 542 34.22 22.46 -31.33
N LEU A 543 35.43 23.04 -31.27
CA LEU A 543 36.68 22.41 -31.71
C LEU A 543 37.23 21.35 -30.74
N THR A 544 36.59 21.13 -29.58
CA THR A 544 37.00 20.12 -28.59
C THR A 544 36.24 18.80 -28.67
N LEU A 545 35.25 18.70 -29.56
CA LEU A 545 34.43 17.50 -29.71
C LEU A 545 35.22 16.34 -30.34
N THR A 546 34.90 15.12 -29.92
CA THR A 546 35.36 13.87 -30.53
C THR A 546 34.25 13.26 -31.40
N CYS A 547 34.59 12.24 -32.20
CA CYS A 547 33.63 11.56 -33.08
C CYS A 547 32.44 10.90 -32.38
N GLU A 548 32.53 10.63 -31.07
CA GLU A 548 31.44 10.00 -30.30
C GLU A 548 30.34 11.01 -29.93
N PHE A 549 30.65 12.32 -29.91
CA PHE A 549 29.70 13.39 -29.62
C PHE A 549 29.11 14.06 -30.88
N LEU A 550 29.53 13.61 -32.07
CA LEU A 550 29.06 14.14 -33.35
C LEU A 550 27.97 13.21 -33.93
N VAL A 551 26.80 13.78 -34.21
CA VAL A 551 25.60 13.03 -34.63
C VAL A 551 25.34 13.01 -36.13
N THR A 552 26.01 13.86 -36.92
CA THR A 552 25.94 13.83 -38.40
C THR A 552 27.30 14.09 -39.04
N CYS A 553 27.49 13.55 -40.24
CA CYS A 553 28.70 13.78 -41.03
C CYS A 553 28.92 15.27 -41.37
N GLU A 554 27.83 16.02 -41.61
CA GLU A 554 27.90 17.46 -41.93
C GLU A 554 28.53 18.28 -40.79
N PHE A 555 28.20 17.98 -39.53
CA PHE A 555 28.85 18.61 -38.38
C PHE A 555 30.32 18.20 -38.23
N ALA A 556 30.65 16.94 -38.49
CA ALA A 556 32.04 16.47 -38.48
C ALA A 556 32.89 17.19 -39.54
N GLN A 557 32.37 17.33 -40.76
CA GLN A 557 33.00 18.09 -41.84
C GLN A 557 33.15 19.58 -41.50
N ALA A 558 32.13 20.21 -40.91
CA ALA A 558 32.21 21.59 -40.44
C ALA A 558 33.28 21.78 -39.37
N CYS A 559 33.47 20.81 -38.45
CA CYS A 559 34.50 20.87 -37.41
C CYS A 559 35.92 20.58 -37.93
N LEU A 560 36.09 19.68 -38.90
CA LEU A 560 37.38 19.49 -39.56
C LEU A 560 37.78 20.75 -40.33
N ALA A 561 36.85 21.35 -41.09
CA ALA A 561 37.05 22.61 -41.81
C ALA A 561 37.33 23.81 -40.89
N ALA A 562 36.79 23.80 -39.66
CA ALA A 562 37.07 24.80 -38.63
C ALA A 562 38.40 24.55 -37.86
N GLY A 563 39.11 23.45 -38.16
CA GLY A 563 40.46 23.19 -37.66
C GLY A 563 40.61 22.07 -36.63
N ASN A 564 39.55 21.31 -36.31
CA ASN A 564 39.66 20.14 -35.43
C ASN A 564 40.18 18.91 -36.20
N THR A 565 41.50 18.83 -36.37
CA THR A 565 42.18 17.73 -37.07
C THR A 565 42.16 16.40 -36.31
N SER A 566 41.73 16.37 -35.04
CA SER A 566 41.62 15.11 -34.28
C SER A 566 40.52 14.18 -34.81
N LEU A 567 39.60 14.71 -35.62
CA LEU A 567 38.49 13.97 -36.22
C LEU A 567 38.89 13.17 -37.47
N ASP A 568 40.03 13.48 -38.10
CA ASP A 568 40.58 12.81 -39.30
C ASP A 568 42.01 12.30 -39.01
N PRO A 569 42.17 11.18 -38.28
CA PRO A 569 43.48 10.72 -37.80
C PRO A 569 44.37 10.15 -38.91
N ASP A 570 43.80 9.71 -40.03
CA ASP A 570 44.52 9.22 -41.21
C ASP A 570 44.75 10.30 -42.29
N GLY A 571 44.21 11.51 -42.10
CA GLY A 571 44.48 12.69 -42.90
C GLY A 571 43.93 12.62 -44.33
N ASN A 572 42.82 11.89 -44.50
CA ASN A 572 42.25 11.59 -45.82
C ASN A 572 41.21 12.65 -46.28
N GLY A 573 40.85 13.61 -45.41
CA GLY A 573 39.85 14.65 -45.63
C GLY A 573 38.43 14.30 -45.16
N ILE A 574 38.22 13.12 -44.57
CA ILE A 574 36.92 12.58 -44.16
C ILE A 574 36.93 12.37 -42.63
N PRO A 575 36.32 13.28 -41.85
CA PRO A 575 36.31 13.16 -40.40
C PRO A 575 35.36 12.05 -39.94
N CYS A 576 35.75 11.32 -38.90
CA CYS A 576 34.95 10.29 -38.25
C CYS A 576 34.45 9.19 -39.21
N PRO A 577 35.30 8.23 -39.62
CA PRO A 577 34.98 7.22 -40.65
C PRO A 577 33.73 6.36 -40.38
N ASN A 578 33.32 6.22 -39.12
CA ASN A 578 32.10 5.50 -38.73
C ASN A 578 30.81 6.34 -38.90
N LEU A 579 30.94 7.66 -39.01
CA LEU A 579 29.86 8.64 -39.09
C LEU A 579 29.74 9.27 -40.50
N CYS A 580 30.88 9.49 -41.15
CA CYS A 580 31.01 9.84 -42.56
C CYS A 580 31.39 8.59 -43.37
N PRO A 581 30.42 7.80 -43.87
CA PRO A 581 30.74 6.79 -44.89
C PRO A 581 31.33 7.50 -46.11
N GLY A 582 32.47 7.00 -46.61
CA GLY A 582 33.24 7.68 -47.66
C GLY A 582 32.43 8.01 -48.91
N GLY A 583 32.66 9.22 -49.45
CA GLY A 583 31.97 9.76 -50.64
C GLY A 583 32.38 9.13 -51.96
#